data_AF-A0A1F4Q6G2-F1
#
_entry.id   AF-A0A1F4Q6G2-F1
#
_cell.length_a   1.000
_cell.length_b   1.000
_cell.length_c   1.000
_cell.angle_alpha   90.00
_cell.angle_beta   90.00
_cell.angle_gamma   90.00
#
_symmetry.space_group_name_H-M   'P 1'
#
loop_
_entity.id
_entity.type
_entity.pdbx_description
1 polymer ?
#
loop_
_entity_poly.entity_id
_entity_poly.type
_entity_poly.pdbx_seq_one_letter_code
_entity_poly.pdbx_strand_id
1 'polypeptide(L)'
;MARISTFDDWVDLFREWQREIGLREHPKLRDYTPEPKYGELEHPEIRFGAFQGQLRWRTLQHVPDQRIRDSLEQLIVVQGDTEFASVEQQRRLLETAPTDYDLDCLARVMCEEMRHGVQMSHILVNHFGTSGRIEAQKLLERHAYCNQRLLGSFNLEVQNWLDFFVYTQFIDRDGKFQLKMLSFSAFAPLAQSMGPMLKEESFHLGTGNNGLLRILKAGKIPTPIIQRYFNKWIPTAFDLFGKDGSATSQWAYEWGLKGRYDEDQNTSSPDKERLNAYNRELYRQECVALVEKLNRLIPDDQPKLSVSDLTFNRAIGTYAGQCYSATGERVDPSQYESYLAAQLPTAADEELLDQIFQHPGWIAPRAA
;
A
#
# COMPACT_ATOMS: atom_id res chain seq x y z
N MET A 1 -16.84 -19.81 14.98
CA MET A 1 -16.01 -19.74 16.21
C MET A 1 -14.57 -19.54 15.77
N ALA A 2 -13.79 -18.71 16.47
CA ALA A 2 -12.36 -18.56 16.17
C ALA A 2 -11.64 -19.91 16.35
N ARG A 3 -10.80 -20.29 15.40
CA ARG A 3 -9.94 -21.48 15.48
C ARG A 3 -8.72 -21.26 16.39
N ILE A 4 -8.48 -20.01 16.79
CA ILE A 4 -7.33 -19.60 17.60
C ILE A 4 -7.77 -19.10 18.99
N SER A 5 -7.02 -19.50 20.02
CA SER A 5 -7.17 -19.04 21.41
C SER A 5 -6.02 -18.13 21.84
N THR A 6 -4.82 -18.35 21.29
CA THR A 6 -3.59 -17.60 21.57
C THR A 6 -2.95 -17.02 20.31
N PHE A 7 -1.91 -16.21 20.48
CA PHE A 7 -1.10 -15.75 19.34
C PHE A 7 -0.26 -16.88 18.73
N ASP A 8 0.17 -17.86 19.53
CA ASP A 8 0.90 -19.04 19.02
C ASP A 8 0.00 -19.87 18.08
N ASP A 9 -1.28 -20.03 18.42
CA ASP A 9 -2.26 -20.68 17.53
C ASP A 9 -2.39 -19.91 16.20
N TRP A 10 -2.32 -18.57 16.23
CA TRP A 10 -2.33 -17.74 15.02
C TRP A 10 -1.04 -17.92 14.21
N VAL A 11 0.12 -18.02 14.85
CA VAL A 11 1.41 -18.29 14.19
C VAL A 11 1.37 -19.62 13.43
N ASP A 12 0.67 -20.62 13.96
CA ASP A 12 0.49 -21.88 13.24
C ASP A 12 -0.40 -21.75 12.00
N LEU A 13 -1.48 -20.95 12.06
CA LEU A 13 -2.26 -20.61 10.87
C LEU A 13 -1.45 -19.79 9.85
N PHE A 14 -0.62 -18.86 10.32
CA PHE A 14 0.27 -18.09 9.45
C PHE A 14 1.26 -18.98 8.70
N ARG A 15 1.81 -19.99 9.39
CA ARG A 15 2.68 -21.02 8.80
C ARG A 15 1.96 -21.93 7.80
N GLU A 16 0.65 -22.14 7.96
CA GLU A 16 -0.21 -22.82 6.98
C GLU A 16 -0.39 -21.95 5.74
N TRP A 17 -0.78 -20.69 5.92
CA TRP A 17 -0.93 -19.72 4.84
C TRP A 17 0.36 -19.60 4.00
N GLN A 18 1.54 -19.49 4.64
CA GLN A 18 2.83 -19.45 3.95
C GLN A 18 3.10 -20.69 3.06
N ARG A 19 2.60 -21.87 3.46
CA ARG A 19 2.70 -23.08 2.63
C ARG A 19 1.72 -23.04 1.47
N GLU A 20 0.48 -22.63 1.75
CA GLU A 20 -0.58 -22.53 0.74
C GLU A 20 -0.18 -21.61 -0.41
N ILE A 21 0.41 -20.46 -0.11
CA ILE A 21 0.83 -19.49 -1.13
C ILE A 21 2.22 -19.77 -1.72
N GLY A 22 2.86 -20.88 -1.33
CA GLY A 22 4.10 -21.39 -1.95
C GLY A 22 5.41 -20.76 -1.45
N LEU A 23 5.40 -20.01 -0.34
CA LEU A 23 6.60 -19.30 0.12
C LEU A 23 7.51 -20.15 0.99
N ARG A 24 6.95 -21.12 1.72
CA ARG A 24 7.70 -21.85 2.76
C ARG A 24 8.79 -22.76 2.21
N GLU A 25 8.75 -23.07 0.92
CA GLU A 25 9.77 -23.90 0.24
C GLU A 25 10.87 -23.03 -0.39
N HIS A 26 10.63 -21.72 -0.56
CA HIS A 26 11.55 -20.83 -1.26
C HIS A 26 12.82 -20.58 -0.43
N PRO A 27 14.03 -20.81 -0.97
CA PRO A 27 15.29 -20.72 -0.20
C PRO A 27 15.54 -19.39 0.50
N LYS A 28 15.05 -18.27 -0.07
CA LYS A 28 15.22 -16.94 0.53
C LYS A 28 14.18 -16.58 1.58
N LEU A 29 13.10 -17.36 1.70
CA LEU A 29 11.94 -17.04 2.56
C LEU A 29 11.74 -18.06 3.68
N ARG A 30 12.09 -19.34 3.45
CA ARG A 30 11.77 -20.47 4.35
C ARG A 30 12.30 -20.33 5.79
N ASP A 31 13.41 -19.61 5.97
CA ASP A 31 14.09 -19.47 7.26
C ASP A 31 13.67 -18.17 7.99
N TYR A 32 12.83 -17.34 7.36
CA TYR A 32 12.36 -16.11 7.97
C TYR A 32 11.25 -16.37 8.99
N THR A 33 11.49 -15.94 10.23
CA THR A 33 10.51 -15.99 11.32
C THR A 33 10.19 -14.55 11.75
N PRO A 34 9.05 -13.98 11.32
CA PRO A 34 8.71 -12.60 11.65
C PRO A 34 8.34 -12.45 13.13
N GLU A 35 8.88 -11.42 13.76
CA GLU A 35 8.51 -10.99 15.11
C GLU A 35 7.88 -9.58 15.08
N PRO A 36 6.88 -9.32 15.92
CA PRO A 36 6.25 -8.01 15.96
C PRO A 36 7.19 -6.96 16.53
N LYS A 37 7.39 -5.85 15.80
CA LYS A 37 8.22 -4.72 16.26
C LYS A 37 7.36 -3.56 16.76
N TYR A 38 7.81 -2.95 17.86
CA TYR A 38 7.23 -1.73 18.42
C TYR A 38 8.34 -0.73 18.69
N GLY A 39 8.16 0.49 18.20
CA GLY A 39 9.07 1.62 18.42
C GLY A 39 8.66 2.48 19.60
N GLU A 40 9.42 3.56 19.79
CA GLU A 40 9.08 4.61 20.74
C GLU A 40 7.97 5.51 20.17
N LEU A 41 7.19 6.11 21.07
CA LEU A 41 6.24 7.15 20.70
C LEU A 41 6.99 8.48 20.54
N GLU A 42 6.79 9.18 19.43
CA GLU A 42 7.31 10.54 19.25
C GLU A 42 6.77 11.50 20.33
N HIS A 43 5.51 11.28 20.75
CA HIS A 43 4.82 12.08 21.76
C HIS A 43 3.99 11.20 22.70
N PRO A 44 4.12 11.36 24.04
CA PRO A 44 3.32 10.60 24.98
C PRO A 44 1.85 11.03 25.01
N GLU A 45 1.53 12.25 24.59
CA GLU A 45 0.17 12.78 24.49
C GLU A 45 -0.48 12.52 23.11
N ILE A 46 -1.81 12.50 23.12
CA ILE A 46 -2.67 12.54 21.94
C ILE A 46 -2.55 13.93 21.29
N ARG A 47 -2.33 13.96 19.97
CA ARG A 47 -1.89 15.16 19.25
C ARG A 47 -3.02 15.98 18.62
N PHE A 48 -4.18 15.38 18.40
CA PHE A 48 -5.31 16.00 17.69
C PHE A 48 -6.64 15.41 18.16
N GLY A 49 -7.74 16.02 17.70
CA GLY A 49 -9.11 15.58 18.03
C GLY A 49 -9.56 15.97 19.44
N ALA A 50 -10.71 15.43 19.86
CA ALA A 50 -11.38 15.74 21.12
C ALA A 50 -10.55 15.38 22.37
N PHE A 51 -9.60 14.46 22.23
CA PHE A 51 -8.77 13.97 23.33
C PHE A 51 -7.35 14.58 23.33
N GLN A 52 -7.10 15.60 22.51
CA GLN A 52 -5.80 16.26 22.42
C GLN A 52 -5.28 16.68 23.81
N GLY A 53 -3.99 16.45 24.06
CA GLY A 53 -3.31 16.77 25.32
C GLY A 53 -3.47 15.72 26.42
N GLN A 54 -4.34 14.72 26.25
CA GLN A 54 -4.39 13.56 27.16
C GLN A 54 -3.28 12.56 26.83
N LEU A 55 -2.92 11.70 27.79
CA LEU A 55 -1.99 10.60 27.53
C LEU A 55 -2.58 9.58 26.54
N ARG A 56 -1.75 9.04 25.66
CA ARG A 56 -2.16 7.94 24.76
C ARG A 56 -2.63 6.71 25.54
N TRP A 57 -3.65 6.05 25.00
CA TRP A 57 -4.28 4.87 25.56
C TRP A 57 -3.40 3.63 25.40
N ARG A 58 -3.00 3.03 26.53
CA ARG A 58 -2.16 1.82 26.54
C ARG A 58 -2.95 0.52 26.37
N THR A 59 -4.23 0.55 26.69
CA THR A 59 -5.14 -0.61 26.68
C THR A 59 -6.53 -0.15 26.28
N LEU A 60 -7.38 -1.05 25.80
CA LEU A 60 -8.76 -0.72 25.42
C LEU A 60 -9.60 -0.21 26.61
N GLN A 61 -9.21 -0.49 27.86
CA GLN A 61 -9.87 0.04 29.05
C GLN A 61 -9.78 1.57 29.14
N HIS A 62 -8.73 2.17 28.59
CA HIS A 62 -8.57 3.63 28.54
C HIS A 62 -9.39 4.27 27.40
N VAL A 63 -9.90 3.48 26.45
CA VAL A 63 -10.69 3.98 25.33
C VAL A 63 -12.12 4.25 25.81
N PRO A 64 -12.62 5.50 25.72
CA PRO A 64 -13.80 5.94 26.48
C PRO A 64 -15.15 5.49 25.91
N ASP A 65 -15.21 5.07 24.64
CA ASP A 65 -16.45 4.70 23.96
C ASP A 65 -16.24 3.46 23.09
N GLN A 66 -17.25 2.58 23.03
CA GLN A 66 -17.19 1.35 22.24
C GLN A 66 -17.01 1.62 20.74
N ARG A 67 -17.62 2.68 20.19
CA ARG A 67 -17.50 3.04 18.77
C ARG A 67 -16.06 3.39 18.36
N ILE A 68 -15.29 3.94 19.31
CA ILE A 68 -13.86 4.24 19.12
C ILE A 68 -13.07 2.93 19.05
N ARG A 69 -13.40 1.95 19.91
CA ARG A 69 -12.77 0.62 19.91
C ARG A 69 -13.05 -0.11 18.61
N ASP A 70 -14.30 -0.12 18.15
CA ASP A 70 -14.71 -0.77 16.91
C ASP A 70 -14.01 -0.12 15.69
N SER A 71 -13.93 1.21 15.66
CA SER A 71 -13.24 1.93 14.58
C SER A 71 -11.74 1.71 14.59
N LEU A 72 -11.13 1.61 15.77
CA LEU A 72 -9.72 1.28 15.93
C LEU A 72 -9.44 -0.16 15.46
N GLU A 73 -10.28 -1.13 15.82
CA GLU A 73 -10.17 -2.52 15.33
C GLU A 73 -10.22 -2.54 13.81
N GLN A 74 -11.20 -1.86 13.21
CA GLN A 74 -11.35 -1.81 11.76
C GLN A 74 -10.14 -1.20 11.05
N LEU A 75 -9.53 -0.16 11.60
CA LEU A 75 -8.30 0.43 11.04
C LEU A 75 -7.14 -0.57 11.04
N ILE A 76 -6.98 -1.34 12.12
CA ILE A 76 -5.95 -2.37 12.25
C ILE A 76 -6.20 -3.52 11.28
N VAL A 77 -7.46 -3.95 11.13
CA VAL A 77 -7.86 -5.01 10.19
C VAL A 77 -7.58 -4.61 8.76
N VAL A 78 -7.96 -3.39 8.35
CA VAL A 78 -7.72 -2.91 6.99
C VAL A 78 -6.23 -2.79 6.70
N GLN A 79 -5.43 -2.25 7.62
CA GLN A 79 -3.97 -2.20 7.46
C GLN A 79 -3.40 -3.62 7.32
N GLY A 80 -3.71 -4.52 8.26
CA GLY A 80 -3.19 -5.89 8.24
C GLY A 80 -3.58 -6.69 7.00
N ASP A 81 -4.74 -6.40 6.40
CA ASP A 81 -5.22 -7.11 5.21
C ASP A 81 -4.38 -6.78 3.98
N THR A 82 -3.91 -5.53 3.89
CA THR A 82 -3.04 -5.08 2.79
C THR A 82 -1.69 -5.78 2.78
N GLU A 83 -1.13 -6.06 3.97
CA GLU A 83 0.21 -6.65 4.11
C GLU A 83 0.27 -8.10 3.61
N PHE A 84 -0.80 -8.88 3.84
CA PHE A 84 -0.87 -10.25 3.31
C PHE A 84 -1.25 -10.26 1.83
N ALA A 85 -2.03 -9.29 1.39
CA ALA A 85 -2.41 -9.17 -0.01
C ALA A 85 -1.22 -8.84 -0.90
N SER A 86 -0.37 -7.89 -0.51
CA SER A 86 0.83 -7.51 -1.26
C SER A 86 1.74 -8.72 -1.51
N VAL A 87 1.94 -9.57 -0.49
CA VAL A 87 2.71 -10.81 -0.57
C VAL A 87 2.08 -11.80 -1.57
N GLU A 88 0.76 -11.97 -1.55
CA GLU A 88 0.04 -12.85 -2.48
C GLU A 88 0.12 -12.34 -3.92
N GLN A 89 -0.01 -11.04 -4.14
CA GLN A 89 0.05 -10.40 -5.46
C GLN A 89 1.43 -10.61 -6.12
N GLN A 90 2.50 -10.62 -5.32
CA GLN A 90 3.88 -10.62 -5.81
C GLN A 90 4.51 -12.02 -5.90
N ARG A 91 3.85 -13.07 -5.36
CA ARG A 91 4.45 -14.40 -5.18
C ARG A 91 5.03 -15.06 -6.43
N ARG A 92 4.44 -14.80 -7.61
CA ARG A 92 4.89 -15.39 -8.89
C ARG A 92 6.19 -14.78 -9.40
N LEU A 93 6.55 -13.59 -8.94
CA LEU A 93 7.78 -12.89 -9.36
C LEU A 93 9.06 -13.58 -8.85
N LEU A 94 8.95 -14.43 -7.83
CA LEU A 94 10.06 -15.22 -7.31
C LEU A 94 10.71 -16.12 -8.38
N GLU A 95 9.95 -16.50 -9.41
CA GLU A 95 10.40 -17.40 -10.48
C GLU A 95 11.04 -16.66 -11.66
N THR A 96 10.83 -15.35 -11.78
CA THR A 96 11.16 -14.57 -12.99
C THR A 96 12.08 -13.40 -12.72
N ALA A 97 12.79 -13.41 -11.59
CA ALA A 97 13.65 -12.30 -11.18
C ALA A 97 14.72 -11.95 -12.22
N PRO A 98 14.89 -10.66 -12.58
CA PRO A 98 15.87 -10.29 -13.60
C PRO A 98 17.31 -10.45 -13.13
N THR A 99 17.55 -10.36 -11.83
CA THR A 99 18.86 -10.58 -11.20
C THR A 99 18.69 -11.15 -9.80
N ASP A 100 19.74 -11.77 -9.24
CA ASP A 100 19.76 -12.20 -7.84
C ASP A 100 19.53 -11.04 -6.87
N TYR A 101 20.01 -9.84 -7.20
CA TYR A 101 19.78 -8.63 -6.42
C TYR A 101 18.30 -8.27 -6.37
N ASP A 102 17.60 -8.34 -7.51
CA ASP A 102 16.17 -8.05 -7.59
C ASP A 102 15.36 -9.11 -6.84
N LEU A 103 15.78 -10.37 -6.92
CA LEU A 103 15.19 -11.46 -6.14
C LEU A 103 15.39 -11.25 -4.63
N ASP A 104 16.56 -10.78 -4.19
CA ASP A 104 16.83 -10.43 -2.79
C ASP A 104 15.98 -9.26 -2.32
N CYS A 105 15.80 -8.23 -3.16
CA CYS A 105 14.93 -7.11 -2.87
C CYS A 105 13.47 -7.55 -2.70
N LEU A 106 12.95 -8.34 -3.64
CA LEU A 106 11.60 -8.89 -3.56
C LEU A 106 11.42 -9.76 -2.31
N ALA A 107 12.35 -10.68 -2.05
CA ALA A 107 12.29 -11.54 -0.87
C ALA A 107 12.28 -10.73 0.43
N ARG A 108 13.08 -9.65 0.48
CA ARG A 108 13.07 -8.74 1.62
C ARG A 108 11.73 -8.01 1.78
N VAL A 109 11.18 -7.44 0.70
CA VAL A 109 9.85 -6.79 0.72
C VAL A 109 8.82 -7.78 1.26
N MET A 110 8.72 -8.99 0.70
CA MET A 110 7.76 -10.00 1.15
C MET A 110 7.94 -10.39 2.63
N CYS A 111 9.18 -10.49 3.12
CA CYS A 111 9.46 -10.72 4.53
C CYS A 111 9.03 -9.55 5.42
N GLU A 112 9.28 -8.32 4.98
CA GLU A 112 8.92 -7.11 5.71
C GLU A 112 7.39 -6.94 5.78
N GLU A 113 6.68 -7.14 4.66
CA GLU A 113 5.20 -7.17 4.54
C GLU A 113 4.57 -8.26 5.43
N MET A 114 5.07 -9.50 5.36
CA MET A 114 4.59 -10.59 6.25
C MET A 114 4.70 -10.20 7.73
N ARG A 115 5.77 -9.51 8.12
CA ARG A 115 5.93 -9.04 9.50
C ARG A 115 5.02 -7.86 9.82
N HIS A 116 4.71 -7.00 8.87
CA HIS A 116 3.69 -5.96 9.08
C HIS A 116 2.33 -6.59 9.40
N GLY A 117 1.94 -7.63 8.65
CA GLY A 117 0.75 -8.42 8.93
C GLY A 117 0.80 -9.09 10.32
N VAL A 118 1.94 -9.69 10.69
CA VAL A 118 2.19 -10.26 12.03
C VAL A 118 2.03 -9.22 13.14
N GLN A 119 2.50 -7.99 12.94
CA GLN A 119 2.32 -6.89 13.91
C GLN A 119 0.85 -6.52 14.09
N MET A 120 0.08 -6.38 13.01
CA MET A 120 -1.35 -6.07 13.10
C MET A 120 -2.11 -7.20 13.78
N SER A 121 -1.84 -8.46 13.41
CA SER A 121 -2.41 -9.64 14.05
C SER A 121 -2.05 -9.74 15.53
N HIS A 122 -0.82 -9.40 15.91
CA HIS A 122 -0.40 -9.38 17.31
C HIS A 122 -1.21 -8.36 18.12
N ILE A 123 -1.46 -7.17 17.57
CA ILE A 123 -2.31 -6.17 18.23
C ILE A 123 -3.74 -6.69 18.38
N LEU A 124 -4.32 -7.25 17.31
CA LEU A 124 -5.69 -7.79 17.32
C LEU A 124 -5.84 -8.88 18.38
N VAL A 125 -4.98 -9.89 18.36
CA VAL A 125 -5.06 -11.05 19.27
C VAL A 125 -4.88 -10.62 20.74
N ASN A 126 -3.95 -9.73 21.03
CA ASN A 126 -3.60 -9.38 22.41
C ASN A 126 -4.44 -8.26 23.03
N HIS A 127 -5.07 -7.40 22.23
CA HIS A 127 -5.83 -6.25 22.76
C HIS A 127 -7.35 -6.35 22.57
N PHE A 128 -7.85 -7.04 21.54
CA PHE A 128 -9.27 -7.03 21.17
C PHE A 128 -10.04 -8.29 21.59
N GLY A 129 -9.38 -9.25 22.25
CA GLY A 129 -10.03 -10.44 22.77
C GLY A 129 -10.64 -11.30 21.64
N THR A 130 -11.90 -11.70 21.78
CA THR A 130 -12.53 -12.64 20.83
C THR A 130 -12.73 -12.05 19.43
N SER A 131 -13.10 -10.76 19.31
CA SER A 131 -13.26 -10.14 17.99
C SER A 131 -11.91 -10.06 17.27
N GLY A 132 -10.86 -9.62 17.97
CA GLY A 132 -9.52 -9.53 17.41
C GLY A 132 -8.98 -10.87 16.91
N ARG A 133 -9.22 -11.95 17.66
CA ARG A 133 -8.85 -13.30 17.20
C ARG A 133 -9.60 -13.73 15.93
N ILE A 134 -10.89 -13.40 15.83
CA ILE A 134 -11.67 -13.69 14.62
C ILE A 134 -11.11 -12.89 13.44
N GLU A 135 -10.85 -11.60 13.61
CA GLU A 135 -10.35 -10.77 12.52
C GLU A 135 -8.93 -11.16 12.10
N ALA A 136 -8.03 -11.45 13.05
CA ALA A 136 -6.68 -11.92 12.75
C ALA A 136 -6.68 -13.24 11.97
N GLN A 137 -7.61 -14.16 12.27
CA GLN A 137 -7.80 -15.38 11.47
C GLN A 137 -8.24 -15.03 10.05
N LYS A 138 -9.24 -14.15 9.89
CA LYS A 138 -9.75 -13.77 8.56
C LYS A 138 -8.71 -13.09 7.67
N LEU A 139 -7.68 -12.43 8.24
CA LEU A 139 -6.58 -11.84 7.47
C LEU A 139 -5.83 -12.89 6.63
N LEU A 140 -5.78 -14.13 7.10
CA LEU A 140 -5.13 -15.27 6.42
C LEU A 140 -6.09 -16.07 5.53
N GLU A 141 -7.42 -15.94 5.74
CA GLU A 141 -8.44 -16.65 4.96
C GLU A 141 -8.89 -15.91 3.71
N ARG A 142 -8.66 -14.59 3.65
CA ARG A 142 -8.91 -13.79 2.44
C ARG A 142 -7.73 -13.93 1.51
N HIS A 143 -7.99 -14.16 0.22
CA HIS A 143 -6.96 -14.23 -0.79
C HIS A 143 -7.16 -13.22 -1.92
N ALA A 144 -6.08 -12.55 -2.32
CA ALA A 144 -6.05 -11.60 -3.43
C ALA A 144 -6.48 -12.27 -4.75
N TYR A 145 -5.96 -13.46 -5.04
CA TYR A 145 -6.29 -14.24 -6.25
C TYR A 145 -7.71 -14.84 -6.24
N CYS A 146 -8.47 -14.67 -5.17
CA CYS A 146 -9.90 -14.99 -5.09
C CYS A 146 -10.79 -13.74 -5.03
N ASN A 147 -10.20 -12.54 -5.21
CA ASN A 147 -10.89 -11.26 -5.10
C ASN A 147 -11.59 -11.07 -3.74
N GLN A 148 -10.93 -11.48 -2.65
CA GLN A 148 -11.49 -11.45 -1.29
C GLN A 148 -10.88 -10.39 -0.39
N ARG A 149 -9.80 -9.70 -0.81
CA ARG A 149 -9.17 -8.62 -0.02
C ARG A 149 -10.09 -7.42 0.10
N LEU A 150 -9.97 -6.70 1.21
CA LEU A 150 -10.91 -5.64 1.60
C LEU A 150 -10.83 -4.42 0.67
N LEU A 151 -9.65 -4.15 0.12
CA LEU A 151 -9.39 -3.00 -0.75
C LEU A 151 -9.16 -3.47 -2.19
N GLY A 152 -9.84 -2.82 -3.14
CA GLY A 152 -9.86 -3.24 -4.55
C GLY A 152 -8.47 -3.36 -5.18
N SER A 153 -7.57 -2.41 -4.90
CA SER A 153 -6.20 -2.38 -5.44
C SER A 153 -5.39 -3.63 -5.05
N PHE A 154 -5.70 -4.23 -3.90
CA PHE A 154 -5.03 -5.42 -3.36
C PHE A 154 -5.62 -6.74 -3.88
N ASN A 155 -6.61 -6.68 -4.77
CA ASN A 155 -7.08 -7.81 -5.56
C ASN A 155 -6.60 -7.78 -7.02
N LEU A 156 -5.90 -6.71 -7.45
CA LEU A 156 -5.36 -6.61 -8.79
C LEU A 156 -4.09 -7.48 -8.94
N GLU A 157 -3.85 -8.06 -10.10
CA GLU A 157 -2.64 -8.88 -10.28
C GLU A 157 -1.41 -8.00 -10.50
N VAL A 158 -0.28 -8.40 -9.89
CA VAL A 158 1.07 -7.90 -10.22
C VAL A 158 1.71 -8.94 -11.14
N GLN A 159 1.72 -8.67 -12.45
CA GLN A 159 2.02 -9.68 -13.47
C GLN A 159 3.51 -9.88 -13.70
N ASN A 160 4.28 -8.80 -13.64
CA ASN A 160 5.68 -8.80 -14.04
C ASN A 160 6.51 -7.76 -13.28
N TRP A 161 7.81 -7.70 -13.56
CA TRP A 161 8.74 -6.85 -12.82
C TRP A 161 8.56 -5.36 -13.07
N LEU A 162 8.12 -4.93 -14.26
CA LEU A 162 7.73 -3.53 -14.47
C LEU A 162 6.53 -3.20 -13.58
N ASP A 163 5.52 -4.07 -13.58
CA ASP A 163 4.32 -3.96 -12.75
C ASP A 163 4.67 -3.83 -11.25
N PHE A 164 5.59 -4.67 -10.75
CA PHE A 164 6.09 -4.64 -9.38
C PHE A 164 6.81 -3.34 -9.01
N PHE A 165 7.69 -2.84 -9.87
CA PHE A 165 8.38 -1.58 -9.59
C PHE A 165 7.43 -0.39 -9.60
N VAL A 166 6.39 -0.42 -10.44
CA VAL A 166 5.32 0.59 -10.42
C VAL A 166 4.44 0.45 -9.17
N TYR A 167 4.09 -0.78 -8.78
CA TYR A 167 3.34 -1.08 -7.56
C TYR A 167 4.06 -0.52 -6.32
N THR A 168 5.31 -0.93 -6.10
CA THR A 168 6.12 -0.47 -4.95
C THR A 168 6.45 1.04 -5.00
N GLN A 169 6.39 1.66 -6.17
CA GLN A 169 6.55 3.11 -6.30
C GLN A 169 5.31 3.89 -5.84
N PHE A 170 4.10 3.35 -6.03
CA PHE A 170 2.84 4.08 -5.87
C PHE A 170 1.88 3.47 -4.83
N ILE A 171 1.68 2.15 -4.82
CA ILE A 171 0.79 1.47 -3.86
C ILE A 171 1.43 1.41 -2.47
N ASP A 172 2.67 0.93 -2.34
CA ASP A 172 3.41 0.98 -1.06
C ASP A 172 3.57 2.43 -0.57
N ARG A 173 3.59 3.40 -1.50
CA ARG A 173 3.62 4.82 -1.14
C ARG A 173 2.31 5.28 -0.52
N ASP A 174 1.15 4.73 -0.88
CA ASP A 174 -0.05 4.90 -0.05
C ASP A 174 0.18 4.31 1.35
N GLY A 175 0.76 3.11 1.45
CA GLY A 175 1.17 2.49 2.72
C GLY A 175 1.94 3.45 3.63
N LYS A 176 3.00 4.11 3.12
CA LYS A 176 3.73 5.18 3.83
C LYS A 176 2.79 6.27 4.38
N PHE A 177 1.83 6.74 3.58
CA PHE A 177 0.89 7.77 4.02
C PHE A 177 -0.05 7.25 5.11
N GLN A 178 -0.60 6.04 4.93
CA GLN A 178 -1.47 5.39 5.92
C GLN A 178 -0.75 5.18 7.24
N LEU A 179 0.45 4.61 7.21
CA LEU A 179 1.29 4.36 8.38
C LEU A 179 1.66 5.66 9.09
N LYS A 180 2.03 6.73 8.37
CA LYS A 180 2.33 8.03 9.00
C LYS A 180 1.09 8.63 9.66
N MET A 181 -0.07 8.59 9.02
CA MET A 181 -1.33 9.06 9.61
C MET A 181 -1.72 8.26 10.87
N LEU A 182 -1.50 6.94 10.87
CA LEU A 182 -1.76 6.05 12.00
C LEU A 182 -0.70 6.17 13.12
N SER A 183 0.52 6.65 12.82
CA SER A 183 1.57 6.87 13.83
C SER A 183 1.14 7.89 14.90
N PHE A 184 0.20 8.77 14.57
CA PHE A 184 -0.40 9.74 15.49
C PHE A 184 -1.53 9.17 16.35
N SER A 185 -1.91 7.90 16.16
CA SER A 185 -3.04 7.29 16.86
C SER A 185 -2.94 7.45 18.38
N ALA A 186 -4.09 7.76 18.99
CA ALA A 186 -4.29 7.82 20.42
C ALA A 186 -4.09 6.45 21.09
N PHE A 187 -4.22 5.35 20.34
CA PHE A 187 -3.93 4.02 20.84
C PHE A 187 -2.43 3.70 20.70
N ALA A 188 -1.73 3.68 21.83
CA ALA A 188 -0.28 3.55 21.88
C ALA A 188 0.26 2.30 21.16
N PRO A 189 -0.30 1.08 21.34
CA PRO A 189 0.22 -0.11 20.64
C PRO A 189 0.19 0.02 19.12
N LEU A 190 -0.87 0.61 18.56
CA LEU A 190 -0.97 0.87 17.12
C LEU A 190 0.10 1.87 16.70
N ALA A 191 0.15 3.04 17.34
CA ALA A 191 1.13 4.07 17.01
C ALA A 191 2.59 3.58 17.10
N GLN A 192 2.92 2.80 18.14
CA GLN A 192 4.26 2.24 18.33
C GLN A 192 4.63 1.25 17.22
N SER A 193 3.66 0.52 16.66
CA SER A 193 3.94 -0.41 15.57
C SER A 193 4.30 0.29 14.24
N MET A 194 3.83 1.52 14.03
CA MET A 194 4.01 2.27 12.77
C MET A 194 5.46 2.72 12.55
N GLY A 195 6.18 3.12 13.61
CA GLY A 195 7.55 3.64 13.49
C GLY A 195 8.53 2.64 12.85
N PRO A 196 8.62 1.39 13.33
CA PRO A 196 9.38 0.34 12.67
C PRO A 196 8.91 0.05 11.24
N MET A 197 7.59 -0.02 10.99
CA MET A 197 7.04 -0.26 9.65
C MET A 197 7.48 0.82 8.67
N LEU A 198 7.38 2.10 9.02
CA LEU A 198 7.81 3.23 8.18
C LEU A 198 9.29 3.17 7.79
N LYS A 199 10.15 2.62 8.66
CA LYS A 199 11.58 2.43 8.35
C LYS A 199 11.78 1.34 7.30
N GLU A 200 10.98 0.30 7.32
CA GLU A 200 11.00 -0.79 6.34
C GLU A 200 10.35 -0.36 5.03
N GLU A 201 9.24 0.37 5.09
CA GLU A 201 8.55 0.94 3.94
C GLU A 201 9.49 1.77 3.07
N SER A 202 10.44 2.49 3.69
CA SER A 202 11.47 3.24 2.97
C SER A 202 12.31 2.38 2.03
N PHE A 203 12.52 1.09 2.36
CA PHE A 203 13.16 0.12 1.48
C PHE A 203 12.25 -0.30 0.32
N HIS A 204 10.96 -0.49 0.56
CA HIS A 204 9.98 -0.85 -0.48
C HIS A 204 9.89 0.26 -1.55
N LEU A 205 9.70 1.50 -1.09
CA LEU A 205 9.69 2.68 -1.95
C LEU A 205 11.01 2.88 -2.70
N GLY A 206 12.13 2.56 -2.03
CA GLY A 206 13.45 2.57 -2.64
C GLY A 206 13.58 1.52 -3.74
N THR A 207 13.01 0.33 -3.55
CA THR A 207 13.00 -0.76 -4.54
C THR A 207 12.24 -0.34 -5.80
N GLY A 208 11.02 0.20 -5.66
CA GLY A 208 10.24 0.70 -6.79
C GLY A 208 10.95 1.82 -7.55
N ASN A 209 11.38 2.87 -6.84
CA ASN A 209 12.04 4.02 -7.45
C ASN A 209 13.35 3.62 -8.17
N ASN A 210 14.20 2.80 -7.53
CA ASN A 210 15.45 2.36 -8.14
C ASN A 210 15.22 1.41 -9.32
N GLY A 211 14.22 0.53 -9.25
CA GLY A 211 13.82 -0.31 -10.37
C GLY A 211 13.42 0.51 -11.60
N LEU A 212 12.56 1.51 -11.42
CA LEU A 212 12.15 2.41 -12.50
C LEU A 212 13.32 3.24 -13.07
N LEU A 213 14.21 3.76 -12.23
CA LEU A 213 15.42 4.45 -12.69
C LEU A 213 16.30 3.52 -13.55
N ARG A 214 16.45 2.25 -13.14
CA ARG A 214 17.25 1.26 -13.87
C ARG A 214 16.60 0.84 -15.19
N ILE A 215 15.28 0.73 -15.25
CA ILE A 215 14.52 0.48 -16.48
C ILE A 215 14.72 1.65 -17.47
N LEU A 216 14.52 2.88 -17.01
CA LEU A 216 14.66 4.07 -17.85
C LEU A 216 16.09 4.25 -18.35
N LYS A 217 17.09 3.97 -17.51
CA LYS A 217 18.51 4.01 -17.89
C LYS A 217 18.86 2.96 -18.96
N ALA A 218 18.25 1.78 -18.90
CA ALA A 218 18.46 0.74 -19.91
C ALA A 218 17.76 1.07 -21.24
N GLY A 219 16.62 1.77 -21.18
CA GLY A 219 15.91 2.29 -22.35
C GLY A 219 15.36 1.20 -23.28
N LYS A 220 15.10 0.00 -22.76
CA LYS A 220 14.59 -1.14 -23.55
C LYS A 220 13.07 -1.23 -23.56
N ILE A 221 12.40 -0.76 -22.50
CA ILE A 221 10.95 -0.71 -22.42
C ILE A 221 10.48 0.64 -22.98
N PRO A 222 9.60 0.66 -24.00
CA PRO A 222 9.01 1.90 -24.50
C PRO A 222 8.28 2.69 -23.41
N THR A 223 8.54 3.99 -23.32
CA THR A 223 7.90 4.88 -22.33
C THR A 223 6.36 4.83 -22.35
N PRO A 224 5.68 4.72 -23.50
CA PRO A 224 4.22 4.55 -23.52
C PRO A 224 3.72 3.32 -22.75
N ILE A 225 4.49 2.23 -22.72
CA ILE A 225 4.12 1.02 -21.96
C ILE A 225 4.27 1.31 -20.46
N ILE A 226 5.37 1.96 -20.05
CA ILE A 226 5.57 2.38 -18.66
C ILE A 226 4.41 3.28 -18.19
N GLN A 227 3.97 4.23 -19.04
CA GLN A 227 2.84 5.11 -18.74
C GLN A 227 1.53 4.32 -18.52
N ARG A 228 1.29 3.26 -19.28
CA ARG A 228 0.09 2.41 -19.09
C ARG A 228 0.09 1.73 -17.72
N TYR A 229 1.24 1.26 -17.24
CA TYR A 229 1.36 0.73 -15.88
C TYR A 229 1.18 1.82 -14.80
N PHE A 230 1.63 3.05 -15.05
CA PHE A 230 1.33 4.18 -14.15
C PHE A 230 -0.18 4.44 -14.09
N ASN A 231 -0.85 4.42 -15.25
CA ASN A 231 -2.31 4.58 -15.36
C ASN A 231 -3.09 3.42 -14.72
N LYS A 232 -2.50 2.21 -14.60
CA LYS A 232 -3.08 1.07 -13.87
C LYS A 232 -3.08 1.31 -12.36
N TRP A 233 -1.97 1.77 -11.78
CA TRP A 233 -1.80 1.81 -10.32
C TRP A 233 -2.09 3.16 -9.66
N ILE A 234 -1.81 4.28 -10.33
CA ILE A 234 -1.99 5.60 -9.69
C ILE A 234 -3.45 5.87 -9.33
N PRO A 235 -4.45 5.63 -10.21
CA PRO A 235 -5.86 5.83 -9.87
C PRO A 235 -6.34 4.95 -8.73
N THR A 236 -5.86 3.71 -8.67
CA THR A 236 -6.26 2.75 -7.64
C THR A 236 -5.61 3.09 -6.30
N ALA A 237 -4.40 3.66 -6.30
CA ALA A 237 -3.80 4.28 -5.12
C ALA A 237 -4.63 5.47 -4.60
N PHE A 238 -5.18 6.31 -5.49
CA PHE A 238 -6.07 7.41 -5.09
C PHE A 238 -7.34 6.91 -4.39
N ASP A 239 -7.85 5.76 -4.79
CA ASP A 239 -9.03 5.13 -4.18
C ASP A 239 -8.74 4.57 -2.76
N LEU A 240 -7.50 4.22 -2.43
CA LEU A 240 -7.11 3.76 -1.10
C LEU A 240 -7.32 4.83 0.00
N PHE A 241 -7.29 6.12 -0.37
CA PHE A 241 -7.65 7.21 0.53
C PHE A 241 -9.16 7.26 0.86
N GLY A 242 -10.02 6.52 0.17
CA GLY A 242 -11.46 6.46 0.42
C GLY A 242 -12.26 7.60 -0.22
N LYS A 243 -13.47 7.88 0.26
CA LYS A 243 -14.32 8.96 -0.29
C LYS A 243 -13.75 10.34 0.06
N ASP A 244 -13.93 11.31 -0.84
CA ASP A 244 -13.44 12.69 -0.69
C ASP A 244 -13.93 13.35 0.59
N GLY A 245 -15.24 13.22 0.86
CA GLY A 245 -15.86 13.51 2.15
C GLY A 245 -16.36 12.25 2.85
N SER A 246 -15.96 12.08 4.11
CA SER A 246 -16.21 10.86 4.87
C SER A 246 -16.42 11.14 6.35
N ALA A 247 -17.63 10.85 6.85
CA ALA A 247 -17.93 10.89 8.28
C ALA A 247 -17.03 9.92 9.07
N THR A 248 -16.68 8.76 8.50
CA THR A 248 -15.74 7.81 9.13
C THR A 248 -14.36 8.43 9.32
N SER A 249 -13.85 9.16 8.32
CA SER A 249 -12.56 9.85 8.41
C SER A 249 -12.61 11.01 9.42
N GLN A 250 -13.69 11.79 9.40
CA GLN A 250 -13.94 12.85 10.37
C GLN A 250 -13.94 12.32 11.81
N TRP A 251 -14.66 11.22 12.08
CA TRP A 251 -14.71 10.65 13.43
C TRP A 251 -13.40 9.97 13.83
N ALA A 252 -12.71 9.31 12.91
CA ALA A 252 -11.37 8.78 13.19
C ALA A 252 -10.40 9.92 13.59
N TYR A 253 -10.52 11.08 12.96
CA TYR A 253 -9.76 12.27 13.34
C TYR A 253 -10.20 12.80 14.71
N GLU A 254 -11.51 13.01 14.91
CA GLU A 254 -12.06 13.54 16.16
C GLU A 254 -11.71 12.66 17.36
N TRP A 255 -11.69 11.34 17.19
CA TRP A 255 -11.33 10.40 18.24
C TRP A 255 -9.83 10.19 18.42
N GLY A 256 -8.99 10.92 17.68
CA GLY A 256 -7.54 10.82 17.79
C GLY A 256 -6.96 9.54 17.16
N LEU A 257 -7.69 8.79 16.32
CA LEU A 257 -7.25 7.49 15.81
C LEU A 257 -6.33 7.58 14.60
N LYS A 258 -6.56 8.57 13.72
CA LYS A 258 -5.81 8.77 12.47
C LYS A 258 -5.71 10.27 12.15
N GLY A 259 -4.49 10.79 12.11
CA GLY A 259 -4.22 12.21 11.86
C GLY A 259 -4.09 12.54 10.38
N ARG A 260 -3.72 13.79 10.06
CA ARG A 260 -3.20 14.14 8.71
C ARG A 260 -1.80 13.57 8.53
N TYR A 261 -1.40 13.39 7.28
CA TYR A 261 -0.05 12.93 6.93
C TYR A 261 1.03 13.86 7.51
N ASP A 262 0.76 15.17 7.50
CA ASP A 262 1.64 16.23 7.96
C ASP A 262 1.18 16.86 9.29
N GLU A 263 0.50 16.10 10.15
CA GLU A 263 -0.18 16.61 11.37
C GLU A 263 0.71 17.51 12.25
N ASP A 264 1.98 17.14 12.44
CA ASP A 264 2.91 17.90 13.27
C ASP A 264 3.48 19.15 12.59
N GLN A 265 3.51 19.17 11.25
CA GLN A 265 4.02 20.31 10.48
C GLN A 265 2.90 21.32 10.15
N ASN A 266 1.64 20.86 10.17
CA ASN A 266 0.51 21.63 9.70
C ASN A 266 -0.20 22.40 10.82
N THR A 267 0.10 23.69 10.91
CA THR A 267 -0.50 24.61 11.89
C THR A 267 -1.91 25.06 11.54
N SER A 268 -2.43 24.70 10.35
CA SER A 268 -3.78 25.10 9.93
C SER A 268 -4.83 24.20 10.56
N SER A 269 -5.99 24.78 10.90
CA SER A 269 -7.14 23.99 11.33
C SER A 269 -7.55 22.97 10.27
N PRO A 270 -7.76 21.69 10.62
CA PRO A 270 -8.14 20.67 9.67
C PRO A 270 -9.55 20.91 9.12
N ASP A 271 -9.72 20.82 7.81
CA ASP A 271 -11.03 20.62 7.21
C ASP A 271 -11.42 19.14 7.36
N LYS A 272 -12.17 18.85 8.42
CA LYS A 272 -12.54 17.47 8.81
C LYS A 272 -13.41 16.78 7.76
N GLU A 273 -14.12 17.53 6.93
CA GLU A 273 -14.93 16.97 5.84
C GLU A 273 -14.07 16.57 4.63
N ARG A 274 -12.81 17.00 4.58
CA ARG A 274 -11.93 16.79 3.41
C ARG A 274 -10.61 16.10 3.73
N LEU A 275 -10.48 15.47 4.90
CA LEU A 275 -9.23 14.80 5.33
C LEU A 275 -8.70 13.80 4.31
N ASN A 276 -9.56 12.94 3.75
CA ASN A 276 -9.15 11.97 2.75
C ASN A 276 -8.65 12.64 1.46
N ALA A 277 -9.42 13.62 0.95
CA ALA A 277 -9.04 14.38 -0.23
C ALA A 277 -7.73 15.18 -0.02
N TYR A 278 -7.54 15.73 1.17
CA TYR A 278 -6.35 16.44 1.57
C TYR A 278 -5.10 15.56 1.51
N ASN A 279 -5.14 14.39 2.17
CA ASN A 279 -4.00 13.46 2.16
C ASN A 279 -3.74 12.88 0.77
N ARG A 280 -4.78 12.62 -0.03
CA ARG A 280 -4.63 12.18 -1.42
C ARG A 280 -3.91 13.23 -2.29
N GLU A 281 -4.21 14.50 -2.08
CA GLU A 281 -3.54 15.58 -2.83
C GLU A 281 -2.05 15.67 -2.46
N LEU A 282 -1.71 15.56 -1.17
CA LEU A 282 -0.31 15.48 -0.74
C LEU A 282 0.41 14.27 -1.36
N TYR A 283 -0.25 13.11 -1.39
CA TYR A 283 0.26 11.91 -2.06
C TYR A 283 0.50 12.13 -3.55
N ARG A 284 -0.46 12.75 -4.25
CA ARG A 284 -0.33 13.07 -5.67
C ARG A 284 0.84 14.02 -5.92
N GLN A 285 1.03 15.05 -5.10
CA GLN A 285 2.14 15.98 -5.21
C GLN A 285 3.50 15.26 -5.05
N GLU A 286 3.61 14.34 -4.09
CA GLU A 286 4.81 13.50 -3.95
C GLU A 286 5.06 12.64 -5.19
N CYS A 287 4.01 12.02 -5.75
CA CYS A 287 4.11 11.24 -6.98
C CYS A 287 4.59 12.10 -8.16
N VAL A 288 4.04 13.30 -8.33
CA VAL A 288 4.43 14.24 -9.41
C VAL A 288 5.93 14.55 -9.32
N ALA A 289 6.41 14.93 -8.13
CA ALA A 289 7.82 15.25 -7.93
C ALA A 289 8.76 14.06 -8.20
N LEU A 290 8.30 12.82 -8.00
CA LEU A 290 9.06 11.62 -8.31
C LEU A 290 9.08 11.34 -9.82
N VAL A 291 7.93 11.45 -10.49
CA VAL A 291 7.84 11.27 -11.93
C VAL A 291 8.66 12.33 -12.68
N GLU A 292 8.70 13.58 -12.18
CA GLU A 292 9.60 14.61 -12.71
C GLU A 292 11.08 14.24 -12.63
N LYS A 293 11.51 13.54 -11.56
CA LYS A 293 12.89 13.04 -11.46
C LYS A 293 13.15 11.90 -12.44
N LEU A 294 12.19 10.99 -12.63
CA LEU A 294 12.27 9.92 -13.64
C LEU A 294 12.40 10.50 -15.06
N ASN A 295 11.64 11.55 -15.37
CA ASN A 295 11.65 12.23 -16.67
C ASN A 295 13.00 12.84 -17.05
N ARG A 296 13.91 13.08 -16.10
CA ARG A 296 15.28 13.54 -16.39
C ARG A 296 16.15 12.47 -17.07
N LEU A 297 15.75 11.20 -16.99
CA LEU A 297 16.43 10.10 -17.68
C LEU A 297 15.84 9.79 -19.06
N ILE A 298 14.64 10.32 -19.35
CA ILE A 298 13.99 10.12 -20.64
C ILE A 298 14.53 11.17 -21.62
N PRO A 299 15.01 10.80 -22.82
CA PRO A 299 15.41 11.76 -23.85
C PRO A 299 14.30 12.76 -24.22
N ASP A 300 14.66 13.94 -24.73
CA ASP A 300 13.70 15.01 -25.03
C ASP A 300 12.84 14.75 -26.28
N ASP A 301 13.29 13.86 -27.16
CA ASP A 301 12.55 13.38 -28.33
C ASP A 301 11.55 12.25 -28.01
N GLN A 302 11.50 11.80 -26.75
CA GLN A 302 10.59 10.76 -26.28
C GLN A 302 9.45 11.33 -25.43
N PRO A 303 8.25 10.70 -25.46
CA PRO A 303 7.15 11.11 -24.60
C PRO A 303 7.55 10.96 -23.13
N LYS A 304 7.27 11.99 -22.33
CA LYS A 304 7.53 11.98 -20.88
C LYS A 304 6.41 11.26 -20.13
N LEU A 305 6.74 10.75 -18.96
CA LEU A 305 5.78 10.15 -18.03
C LEU A 305 4.99 11.23 -17.28
N SER A 306 3.77 10.92 -16.88
CA SER A 306 2.92 11.80 -16.07
C SER A 306 2.15 11.02 -15.01
N VAL A 307 1.77 11.75 -13.95
CA VAL A 307 0.80 11.27 -12.96
C VAL A 307 -0.59 11.62 -13.47
N SER A 308 -1.50 10.65 -13.51
CA SER A 308 -2.85 10.89 -13.97
C SER A 308 -3.58 11.92 -13.11
N ASP A 309 -4.55 12.60 -13.71
CA ASP A 309 -5.46 13.47 -13.00
C ASP A 309 -6.25 12.70 -11.91
N LEU A 310 -6.66 13.39 -10.83
CA LEU A 310 -7.40 12.79 -9.71
C LEU A 310 -8.78 12.25 -10.10
N THR A 311 -9.31 12.67 -11.25
CA THR A 311 -10.59 12.25 -11.80
C THR A 311 -10.50 10.98 -12.65
N PHE A 312 -9.30 10.64 -13.13
CA PHE A 312 -9.10 9.52 -14.04
C PHE A 312 -9.36 8.17 -13.36
N ASN A 313 -10.15 7.32 -14.02
CA ASN A 313 -10.33 5.90 -13.69
C ASN A 313 -10.57 5.60 -12.19
N ARG A 314 -11.46 6.36 -11.55
CA ARG A 314 -11.79 6.24 -10.14
C ARG A 314 -12.93 5.25 -9.90
N ALA A 315 -12.80 4.41 -8.88
CA ALA A 315 -13.86 3.53 -8.38
C ALA A 315 -14.47 4.05 -7.06
N ILE A 316 -13.80 4.97 -6.36
CA ILE A 316 -14.25 5.50 -5.07
C ILE A 316 -14.33 7.03 -5.08
N GLY A 317 -15.36 7.58 -4.42
CA GLY A 317 -15.50 9.03 -4.19
C GLY A 317 -16.29 9.75 -5.28
N THR A 318 -16.11 11.07 -5.35
CA THR A 318 -16.90 11.97 -6.19
C THR A 318 -16.85 11.59 -7.68
N TYR A 319 -15.70 11.12 -8.16
CA TYR A 319 -15.46 10.81 -9.57
C TYR A 319 -15.69 9.33 -9.93
N ALA A 320 -16.18 8.52 -8.98
CA ALA A 320 -16.43 7.11 -9.20
C ALA A 320 -17.36 6.87 -10.41
N GLY A 321 -16.91 6.06 -11.38
CA GLY A 321 -17.67 5.74 -12.58
C GLY A 321 -17.86 6.90 -13.58
N GLN A 322 -17.23 8.05 -13.36
CA GLN A 322 -17.25 9.15 -14.33
C GLN A 322 -16.18 8.94 -15.41
N CYS A 323 -16.46 9.41 -16.63
CA CYS A 323 -15.60 9.23 -17.80
C CYS A 323 -14.67 10.45 -17.97
N TYR A 324 -13.51 10.42 -17.30
CA TYR A 324 -12.45 11.42 -17.48
C TYR A 324 -11.20 10.80 -18.09
N SER A 325 -10.46 11.58 -18.85
CA SER A 325 -9.16 11.22 -19.41
C SER A 325 -8.09 11.20 -18.31
N ALA A 326 -6.93 10.59 -18.60
CA ALA A 326 -5.74 10.64 -17.74
C ALA A 326 -5.24 12.06 -17.49
N THR A 327 -5.63 13.03 -18.31
CA THR A 327 -5.29 14.47 -18.20
C THR A 327 -6.43 15.32 -17.62
N GLY A 328 -7.58 14.73 -17.30
CA GLY A 328 -8.69 15.38 -16.59
C GLY A 328 -9.78 15.99 -17.48
N GLU A 329 -9.76 15.75 -18.80
CA GLU A 329 -10.86 16.14 -19.69
C GLU A 329 -11.99 15.12 -19.67
N ARG A 330 -13.23 15.56 -19.89
CA ARG A 330 -14.36 14.61 -20.05
C ARG A 330 -14.22 13.82 -21.35
N VAL A 331 -14.45 12.53 -21.26
CA VAL A 331 -14.53 11.60 -22.39
C VAL A 331 -16.00 11.23 -22.60
N ASP A 332 -16.43 11.11 -23.85
CA ASP A 332 -17.77 10.62 -24.18
C ASP A 332 -17.96 9.21 -23.57
N PRO A 333 -19.04 8.96 -22.79
CA PRO A 333 -19.28 7.64 -22.21
C PRO A 333 -19.29 6.50 -23.22
N SER A 334 -19.74 6.74 -24.46
CA SER A 334 -19.75 5.74 -25.54
C SER A 334 -18.34 5.36 -26.05
N GLN A 335 -17.34 6.21 -25.78
CA GLN A 335 -15.95 6.02 -26.19
C GLN A 335 -15.04 5.63 -25.02
N TYR A 336 -15.53 5.70 -23.79
CA TYR A 336 -14.69 5.60 -22.60
C TYR A 336 -14.05 4.23 -22.42
N GLU A 337 -14.75 3.14 -22.73
CA GLU A 337 -14.16 1.79 -22.67
C GLU A 337 -12.98 1.64 -23.63
N SER A 338 -13.13 2.15 -24.86
CA SER A 338 -12.04 2.15 -25.86
C SER A 338 -10.89 3.05 -25.44
N TYR A 339 -11.19 4.20 -24.83
CA TYR A 339 -10.19 5.09 -24.27
C TYR A 339 -9.39 4.39 -23.16
N LEU A 340 -10.08 3.80 -22.17
CA LEU A 340 -9.44 3.06 -21.06
C LEU A 340 -8.57 1.92 -21.57
N ALA A 341 -9.05 1.13 -22.53
CA ALA A 341 -8.27 0.05 -23.13
C ALA A 341 -6.96 0.53 -23.78
N ALA A 342 -6.92 1.77 -24.29
CA ALA A 342 -5.69 2.36 -24.82
C ALA A 342 -4.76 2.95 -23.74
N GLN A 343 -5.30 3.27 -22.56
CA GLN A 343 -4.56 3.86 -21.43
C GLN A 343 -4.01 2.83 -20.44
N LEU A 344 -4.49 1.59 -20.45
CA LEU A 344 -4.11 0.53 -19.52
C LEU A 344 -3.24 -0.53 -20.21
N PRO A 345 -2.48 -1.36 -19.47
CA PRO A 345 -1.70 -2.43 -20.05
C PRO A 345 -2.60 -3.38 -20.84
N THR A 346 -2.15 -3.75 -22.03
CA THR A 346 -2.86 -4.66 -22.95
C THR A 346 -2.13 -6.00 -23.06
N ALA A 347 -2.81 -7.03 -23.55
CA ALA A 347 -2.17 -8.32 -23.83
C ALA A 347 -0.97 -8.20 -24.79
N ALA A 348 -1.00 -7.25 -25.74
CA ALA A 348 0.11 -6.98 -26.63
C ALA A 348 1.30 -6.32 -25.91
N ASP A 349 1.04 -5.50 -24.89
CA ASP A 349 2.10 -4.95 -24.04
C ASP A 349 2.75 -6.04 -23.20
N GLU A 350 1.95 -6.95 -22.65
CA GLU A 350 2.44 -8.10 -21.88
C GLU A 350 3.31 -9.02 -22.74
N GLU A 351 2.86 -9.38 -23.95
CA GLU A 351 3.65 -10.19 -24.88
C GLU A 351 4.98 -9.51 -25.25
N LEU A 352 4.97 -8.20 -25.49
CA LEU A 352 6.19 -7.45 -25.77
C LEU A 352 7.13 -7.40 -24.55
N LEU A 353 6.59 -7.23 -23.35
CA LEU A 353 7.38 -7.25 -22.12
C LEU A 353 8.01 -8.63 -21.90
N ASP A 354 7.28 -9.71 -22.13
CA ASP A 354 7.81 -11.07 -22.04
C ASP A 354 8.99 -11.29 -23.01
N GLN A 355 8.88 -10.77 -24.24
CA GLN A 355 9.99 -10.79 -25.19
C GLN A 355 11.18 -9.96 -24.71
N ILE A 356 10.94 -8.76 -24.18
CA ILE A 356 11.99 -7.88 -23.63
C ILE A 356 12.70 -8.55 -22.45
N PHE A 357 11.97 -9.19 -21.54
CA PHE A 357 12.51 -9.80 -20.33
C PHE A 357 13.39 -11.03 -20.60
N GLN A 358 13.21 -11.70 -21.76
CA GLN A 358 14.10 -12.77 -22.21
C GLN A 358 15.51 -12.27 -22.59
N HIS A 359 15.69 -10.97 -22.81
CA HIS A 359 16.97 -10.40 -23.22
C HIS A 359 17.71 -9.74 -22.05
N PRO A 360 18.98 -10.08 -21.81
CA PRO A 360 19.75 -9.45 -20.75
C PRO A 360 19.90 -7.94 -20.99
N GLY A 361 19.93 -7.16 -19.91
CA GLY A 361 20.13 -5.71 -19.96
C GLY A 361 18.87 -4.89 -20.25
N TRP A 362 17.67 -5.48 -20.18
CA TRP A 362 16.41 -4.72 -20.17
C TRP A 362 16.26 -3.81 -18.94
N ILE A 363 16.92 -4.19 -17.84
CA ILE A 363 17.08 -3.39 -16.62
C ILE A 363 18.58 -3.17 -16.36
N ALA A 364 18.98 -1.92 -16.11
CA ALA A 364 20.37 -1.60 -15.81
C ALA A 364 20.81 -2.27 -14.48
N PRO A 365 22.09 -2.60 -14.29
CA PRO A 365 22.58 -3.07 -12.99
C PRO A 365 22.43 -1.98 -11.93
N ARG A 366 22.40 -2.38 -10.65
CA ARG A 366 22.48 -1.44 -9.53
C ARG A 366 23.76 -0.60 -9.67
N ALA A 367 23.64 0.72 -9.51
CA ALA A 367 24.81 1.58 -9.42
C ALA A 367 25.59 1.22 -8.14
N ALA A 368 26.90 0.98 -8.31
CA ALA A 368 27.81 0.60 -7.22
C ALA A 368 27.86 1.64 -6.09
#